data_AF-A0A2H1HJ89-F1
#
_entry.id   AF-A0A2H1HJ89-F1
#
_cell.length_a   1.000
_cell.length_b   1.000
_cell.length_c   1.000
_cell.angle_alpha   90.00
_cell.angle_beta   90.00
_cell.angle_gamma   90.00
#
_symmetry.space_group_name_H-M   'P 1'
#
loop_
_entity.id
_entity.type
_entity.pdbx_description
1 polymer ?
#
loop_
_entity_poly.entity_id
_entity_poly.type
_entity_poly.pdbx_seq_one_letter_code
_entity_poly.pdbx_strand_id
1 'polypeptide(L)'
;MTIVGIILAVLAFLLAWPVPAALARFRGDPISEVVLWQAVGLSGGLSLIGAALAFAVAPGTTSLPQGLFDLMRGKDHTQLSLLAWIFLVIAVVLIARLLGCLVLTFYSARKTRLRHDEILHLLSEPSIAYPDTRIITTDEAVAYCLPKGPRKGTAVLSTGLLKALDEDERTAVIAHERAHLDFRHDVLVIPFAAWHRALPYFSATAIGLNSVNRLIELMADDQARDHVDPQILARAVGSAAAISPEHRSDLSAQRILRLSRPLDPARIPVRLMSIGLAVLLLLLPTLLIVTPSAFGI
;
A
#
# COMPACT_ATOMS: atom_id res chain seq x y z
N MET A 1 31.46 10.82 4.47
CA MET A 1 29.96 10.88 4.40
C MET A 1 29.42 11.30 3.03
N THR A 2 30.09 12.18 2.27
CA THR A 2 29.64 12.62 0.92
C THR A 2 29.38 11.46 -0.05
N ILE A 3 30.26 10.46 -0.11
CA ILE A 3 30.10 9.28 -0.98
C ILE A 3 28.82 8.51 -0.62
N VAL A 4 28.56 8.30 0.67
CA VAL A 4 27.32 7.65 1.16
C VAL A 4 26.10 8.47 0.73
N GLY A 5 26.14 9.80 0.87
CA GLY A 5 25.08 10.69 0.40
C GLY A 5 24.81 10.56 -1.10
N ILE A 6 25.85 10.46 -1.93
CA ILE A 6 25.72 10.24 -3.38
C ILE A 6 25.08 8.88 -3.68
N ILE A 7 25.54 7.80 -3.05
CA ILE A 7 24.99 6.45 -3.26
C ILE A 7 23.50 6.42 -2.86
N LEU A 8 23.15 7.00 -1.71
CA LEU A 8 21.76 7.10 -1.26
C LEU A 8 20.92 7.98 -2.20
N ALA A 9 21.46 9.08 -2.73
CA ALA A 9 20.76 9.92 -3.69
C ALA A 9 20.49 9.19 -5.02
N VAL A 10 21.47 8.42 -5.52
CA VAL A 10 21.29 7.57 -6.71
C VAL A 10 20.23 6.50 -6.45
N LEU A 11 20.29 5.84 -5.29
CA LEU A 11 19.29 4.83 -4.90
C LEU A 11 17.89 5.45 -4.80
N ALA A 12 17.76 6.62 -4.17
CA ALA A 12 16.50 7.36 -4.08
C ALA A 12 15.94 7.70 -5.47
N PHE A 13 16.79 8.15 -6.40
CA PHE A 13 16.39 8.43 -7.77
C PHE A 13 15.89 7.18 -8.51
N LEU A 14 16.63 6.07 -8.42
CA LEU A 14 16.23 4.80 -9.05
C LEU A 14 14.89 4.28 -8.49
N LEU A 15 14.70 4.38 -7.18
CA LEU A 15 13.48 3.97 -6.49
C LEU A 15 12.32 4.95 -6.64
N ALA A 16 12.57 6.18 -7.10
CA ALA A 16 11.55 7.16 -7.40
C ALA A 16 11.01 7.09 -8.84
N TRP A 17 11.71 6.43 -9.78
CA TRP A 17 11.24 6.39 -11.17
C TRP A 17 11.47 5.08 -11.95
N PRO A 18 12.68 4.65 -12.35
CA PRO A 18 12.79 3.48 -13.23
C PRO A 18 12.33 2.19 -12.54
N VAL A 19 12.60 2.02 -11.25
CA VAL A 19 12.20 0.81 -10.51
C VAL A 19 10.68 0.72 -10.36
N PRO A 20 9.96 1.76 -9.86
CA PRO A 20 8.48 1.76 -9.86
C PRO A 20 7.86 1.53 -11.24
N ALA A 21 8.41 2.12 -12.30
CA ALA A 21 7.90 1.94 -13.65
C ALA A 21 8.06 0.49 -14.15
N ALA A 22 9.17 -0.17 -13.82
CA ALA A 22 9.39 -1.58 -14.11
C ALA A 22 8.49 -2.48 -13.25
N LEU A 23 8.39 -2.20 -11.95
CA LEU A 23 7.55 -2.96 -11.01
C LEU A 23 6.07 -2.88 -11.39
N ALA A 24 5.60 -1.73 -11.88
CA ALA A 24 4.23 -1.56 -12.37
C ALA A 24 3.88 -2.43 -13.60
N ARG A 25 4.88 -2.97 -14.29
CA ARG A 25 4.70 -3.91 -15.42
C ARG A 25 4.83 -5.37 -15.00
N PHE A 26 5.42 -5.64 -13.84
CA PHE A 26 5.48 -6.98 -13.28
C PHE A 26 4.05 -7.48 -13.00
N ARG A 27 3.77 -8.71 -13.40
CA ARG A 27 2.48 -9.38 -13.22
C ARG A 27 2.76 -10.74 -12.63
N GLY A 28 2.47 -10.92 -11.35
CA GLY A 28 2.79 -12.14 -10.62
C GLY A 28 1.81 -12.42 -9.48
N ASP A 29 2.35 -13.03 -8.43
CA ASP A 29 1.64 -13.24 -7.16
C ASP A 29 1.36 -11.88 -6.49
N PRO A 30 0.11 -11.53 -6.17
CA PRO A 30 -0.26 -10.22 -5.67
C PRO A 30 0.44 -9.85 -4.37
N ILE A 31 0.61 -10.82 -3.47
CA ILE A 31 1.32 -10.65 -2.21
C ILE A 31 2.78 -10.27 -2.47
N SER A 32 3.42 -10.96 -3.42
CA SER A 32 4.79 -10.66 -3.85
C SER A 32 4.91 -9.24 -4.39
N GLU A 33 3.97 -8.81 -5.23
CA GLU A 33 3.95 -7.44 -5.76
C GLU A 33 3.78 -6.39 -4.64
N VAL A 34 2.88 -6.60 -3.67
CA VAL A 34 2.68 -5.70 -2.52
C VAL A 34 3.95 -5.59 -1.68
N VAL A 35 4.60 -6.72 -1.38
CA VAL A 35 5.86 -6.75 -0.60
C VAL A 35 6.96 -5.94 -1.31
N LEU A 36 7.10 -6.09 -2.63
CA LEU A 36 8.06 -5.31 -3.41
C LEU A 36 7.73 -3.82 -3.42
N TRP A 37 6.46 -3.45 -3.57
CA TRP A 37 6.01 -2.05 -3.50
C TRP A 37 6.31 -1.42 -2.15
N GLN A 38 6.10 -2.14 -1.05
CA GLN A 38 6.44 -1.68 0.29
C GLN A 38 7.94 -1.51 0.46
N ALA A 39 8.74 -2.47 -0.01
CA ALA A 39 10.20 -2.38 0.04
C ALA A 39 10.71 -1.18 -0.77
N VAL A 40 10.23 -0.99 -2.01
CA VAL A 40 10.60 0.16 -2.85
C VAL A 40 10.25 1.49 -2.18
N GLY A 41 9.05 1.60 -1.60
CA GLY A 41 8.61 2.81 -0.90
C GLY A 41 9.45 3.11 0.35
N LEU A 42 9.68 2.11 1.20
CA LEU A 42 10.47 2.26 2.43
C LEU A 42 11.95 2.54 2.12
N SER A 43 12.56 1.76 1.23
CA SER A 43 13.94 1.98 0.81
C SER A 43 14.12 3.32 0.09
N GLY A 44 13.16 3.73 -0.73
CA GLY A 44 13.17 5.03 -1.40
C GLY A 44 13.13 6.18 -0.39
N GLY A 45 12.25 6.10 0.61
CA GLY A 45 12.18 7.10 1.68
C GLY A 45 13.42 7.15 2.57
N LEU A 46 13.92 5.99 3.00
CA LEU A 46 15.18 5.89 3.74
C LEU A 46 16.35 6.47 2.95
N SER A 47 16.43 6.17 1.65
CA SER A 47 17.49 6.69 0.78
C SER A 47 17.40 8.19 0.59
N LEU A 48 16.20 8.73 0.36
CA LEU A 48 15.99 10.16 0.13
C LEU A 48 16.31 10.98 1.40
N ILE A 49 15.75 10.57 2.54
CA ILE A 49 16.00 11.24 3.83
C ILE A 49 17.45 11.03 4.25
N GLY A 50 17.96 9.80 4.11
CA GLY A 50 19.34 9.44 4.44
C GLY A 50 20.36 10.21 3.62
N ALA A 51 20.12 10.44 2.32
CA ALA A 51 20.98 11.26 1.47
C ALA A 51 21.05 12.70 1.97
N ALA A 52 19.89 13.32 2.25
CA ALA A 52 19.84 14.69 2.78
C ALA A 52 20.57 14.80 4.13
N LEU A 53 20.34 13.86 5.05
CA LEU A 53 21.05 13.82 6.33
C LEU A 53 22.55 13.57 6.16
N ALA A 54 22.96 12.68 5.26
CA ALA A 54 24.37 12.40 4.97
C ALA A 54 25.10 13.63 4.44
N PHE A 55 24.47 14.42 3.56
CA PHE A 55 25.02 15.70 3.09
C PHE A 55 25.04 16.77 4.19
N ALA A 56 24.05 16.77 5.09
CA ALA A 56 24.02 17.70 6.21
C ALA A 56 25.18 17.48 7.20
N VAL A 57 25.60 16.22 7.43
CA VAL A 57 26.70 15.88 8.35
C VAL A 57 28.04 15.65 7.63
N ALA A 58 28.07 15.80 6.31
CA ALA A 58 29.22 15.43 5.47
C ALA A 58 30.57 16.04 5.87
N PRO A 59 30.65 17.31 6.29
CA PRO A 59 31.94 17.93 6.57
C PRO A 59 32.62 17.51 7.88
N GLY A 60 31.99 16.68 8.72
CA GLY A 60 32.46 16.48 10.11
C GLY A 60 32.51 15.05 10.63
N THR A 61 31.87 14.08 9.97
CA THR A 61 31.83 12.70 10.48
C THR A 61 31.98 11.64 9.40
N THR A 62 32.35 10.42 9.83
CA THR A 62 32.34 9.20 9.02
C THR A 62 31.15 8.30 9.36
N SER A 63 30.28 8.69 10.29
CA SER A 63 29.04 7.97 10.58
C SER A 63 27.87 8.93 10.74
N LEU A 64 26.74 8.62 10.10
CA LEU A 64 25.53 9.44 10.13
C LEU A 64 24.91 9.48 11.54
N PRO A 65 24.80 8.37 12.30
CA PRO A 65 24.21 8.40 13.63
C PRO A 65 25.00 9.28 14.59
N GLN A 66 26.34 9.23 14.53
CA GLN A 66 27.20 10.06 15.35
C GLN A 66 27.09 11.54 14.96
N GLY A 67 27.13 11.86 13.65
CA GLY A 67 27.00 13.24 13.18
C GLY A 67 25.66 13.87 13.58
N LEU A 68 24.56 13.12 13.49
CA LEU A 68 23.26 13.59 13.95
C LEU A 68 23.23 13.78 15.48
N PHE A 69 23.89 12.89 16.23
CA PHE A 69 23.98 12.99 17.69
C PHE A 69 24.81 14.18 18.17
N ASP A 70 25.93 14.45 17.51
CA ASP A 70 26.78 15.61 17.79
C ASP A 70 26.02 16.92 17.46
N LEU A 71 25.30 16.94 16.33
CA LEU A 71 24.43 18.05 15.95
C LEU A 71 23.31 18.29 16.98
N MET A 72 22.66 17.24 17.49
CA MET A 72 21.63 17.38 18.53
C MET A 72 22.19 17.90 19.86
N ARG A 73 23.47 17.64 20.15
CA ARG A 73 24.17 18.16 21.34
C ARG A 73 24.67 19.59 21.18
N GLY A 74 24.44 20.20 20.02
CA GLY A 74 24.91 21.55 19.70
C GLY A 74 26.39 21.64 19.38
N LYS A 75 27.06 20.49 19.21
CA LYS A 75 28.43 20.47 18.70
C LYS A 75 28.39 20.80 17.22
N ASP A 76 29.34 21.61 16.77
CA ASP A 76 29.56 21.95 15.36
C ASP A 76 28.49 22.82 14.67
N HIS A 77 27.48 23.35 15.38
CA HIS A 77 26.49 24.28 14.81
C HIS A 77 27.13 25.50 14.12
N THR A 78 28.23 26.01 14.68
CA THR A 78 29.00 27.15 14.14
C THR A 78 29.91 26.79 12.97
N GLN A 79 30.12 25.50 12.72
CA GLN A 79 31.00 24.99 11.66
C GLN A 79 30.22 24.47 10.45
N LEU A 80 28.89 24.40 10.53
CA LEU A 80 28.04 23.97 9.42
C LEU A 80 28.03 25.01 8.30
N SER A 81 28.30 24.54 7.08
CA SER A 81 28.11 25.35 5.89
C SER A 81 26.62 25.66 5.65
N LEU A 82 26.33 26.72 4.88
CA LEU A 82 24.97 27.04 4.46
C LEU A 82 24.28 25.86 3.75
N LEU A 83 25.03 25.12 2.94
CA LEU A 83 24.52 23.93 2.23
C LEU A 83 24.12 22.82 3.19
N ALA A 84 24.91 22.57 4.24
CA ALA A 84 24.59 21.57 5.25
C ALA A 84 23.28 21.90 5.98
N TRP A 85 23.07 23.18 6.31
CA TRP A 85 21.80 23.67 6.87
C TRP A 85 20.62 23.47 5.93
N ILE A 86 20.78 23.78 4.63
CA ILE A 86 19.73 23.57 3.63
C ILE A 86 19.33 22.09 3.59
N PHE A 87 20.29 21.17 3.51
CA PHE A 87 19.99 19.73 3.50
C PHE A 87 19.34 19.24 4.79
N LEU A 88 19.75 19.75 5.95
CA LEU A 88 19.13 19.42 7.23
C LEU A 88 17.67 19.88 7.27
N VAL A 89 17.40 21.12 6.87
CA VAL A 89 16.03 21.65 6.82
C VAL A 89 15.18 20.85 5.85
N ILE A 90 15.70 20.50 4.67
CA ILE A 90 15.01 19.63 3.71
C ILE A 90 14.67 18.28 4.35
N ALA A 91 15.62 17.64 5.04
CA ALA A 91 15.37 16.36 5.70
C ALA A 91 14.28 16.46 6.77
N VAL A 92 14.36 17.47 7.65
CA VAL A 92 13.38 17.68 8.73
C VAL A 92 11.99 17.98 8.16
N VAL A 93 11.89 18.87 7.17
CA VAL A 93 10.62 19.21 6.51
C VAL A 93 10.03 17.98 5.83
N LEU A 94 10.86 17.17 5.16
CA LEU A 94 10.41 15.95 4.50
C LEU A 94 9.90 14.91 5.50
N ILE A 95 10.63 14.67 6.60
CA ILE A 95 10.20 13.77 7.69
C ILE A 95 8.87 14.25 8.28
N ALA A 96 8.78 15.52 8.66
CA ALA A 96 7.59 16.10 9.26
C ALA A 96 6.39 16.01 8.30
N ARG A 97 6.61 16.26 7.01
CA ARG A 97 5.57 16.16 5.97
C ARG A 97 5.09 14.72 5.77
N LEU A 98 6.00 13.75 5.70
CA LEU A 98 5.65 12.34 5.53
C LEU A 98 4.88 11.80 6.75
N LEU A 99 5.39 12.03 7.96
CA LEU A 99 4.72 11.62 9.20
C LEU A 99 3.38 12.34 9.39
N GLY A 100 3.34 13.64 9.11
CA GLY A 100 2.11 14.43 9.16
C GLY A 100 1.06 13.90 8.18
N CYS A 101 1.43 13.63 6.93
CA CYS A 101 0.52 13.04 5.94
C CYS A 101 0.07 11.63 6.35
N LEU A 102 0.94 10.82 6.96
CA LEU A 102 0.58 9.49 7.45
C LEU A 102 -0.46 9.58 8.58
N VAL A 103 -0.21 10.41 9.60
CA VAL A 103 -1.13 10.62 10.72
C VAL A 103 -2.46 11.17 10.24
N LEU A 104 -2.45 12.19 9.37
CA LEU A 104 -3.67 12.78 8.83
C LEU A 104 -4.45 11.79 7.97
N THR A 105 -3.77 11.02 7.11
CA THR A 105 -4.43 10.01 6.26
C THR A 105 -5.04 8.89 7.10
N PHE A 106 -4.31 8.41 8.11
CA PHE A 106 -4.82 7.42 9.07
C PHE A 106 -6.05 7.95 9.82
N TYR A 107 -5.99 9.18 10.34
CA TYR A 107 -7.11 9.79 11.05
C TYR A 107 -8.32 10.04 10.14
N SER A 108 -8.10 10.59 8.95
CA SER A 108 -9.16 10.81 7.95
C SER A 108 -9.81 9.49 7.52
N ALA A 109 -9.02 8.44 7.26
CA ALA A 109 -9.54 7.12 6.92
C ALA A 109 -10.37 6.54 8.07
N ARG A 110 -9.86 6.60 9.30
CA ARG A 110 -10.58 6.11 10.50
C ARG A 110 -11.88 6.88 10.73
N LYS A 111 -11.87 8.21 10.62
CA LYS A 111 -13.05 9.06 10.81
C LYS A 111 -14.12 8.79 9.76
N THR A 112 -13.71 8.68 8.49
CA THR A 112 -14.63 8.36 7.38
C THR A 112 -15.24 6.99 7.58
N ARG A 113 -14.44 5.99 7.96
CA ARG A 113 -14.92 4.65 8.27
C ARG A 113 -15.93 4.63 9.40
N LEU A 114 -15.67 5.30 10.52
CA LEU A 114 -16.60 5.34 11.66
C LEU A 114 -17.94 5.98 11.28
N ARG A 115 -17.92 7.06 10.47
CA ARG A 115 -19.14 7.69 9.97
C ARG A 115 -19.91 6.79 9.01
N HIS A 116 -19.21 6.14 8.08
CA HIS A 116 -19.85 5.21 7.15
C HIS A 116 -20.43 4.00 7.89
N ASP A 117 -19.74 3.47 8.89
CA ASP A 117 -20.25 2.38 9.72
C ASP A 117 -21.51 2.79 10.47
N GLU A 118 -21.54 3.98 11.08
CA GLU A 118 -22.74 4.51 11.75
C GLU A 118 -23.92 4.67 10.77
N ILE A 119 -23.68 5.29 9.61
CA ILE A 119 -24.72 5.48 8.58
C ILE A 119 -25.23 4.13 8.06
N LEU A 120 -24.31 3.22 7.70
CA LEU A 120 -24.69 1.89 7.22
C LEU A 120 -25.38 1.09 8.31
N HIS A 121 -25.01 1.26 9.58
CA HIS A 121 -25.69 0.61 10.69
C HIS A 121 -27.15 1.06 10.82
N LEU A 122 -27.43 2.34 10.54
CA LEU A 122 -28.78 2.91 10.60
C LEU A 122 -29.61 2.59 9.35
N LEU A 123 -28.97 2.50 8.17
CA LEU A 123 -29.65 2.32 6.88
C LEU A 123 -29.76 0.85 6.41
N SER A 124 -29.13 -0.09 7.11
CA SER A 124 -29.15 -1.50 6.71
C SER A 124 -29.92 -2.40 7.68
N GLU A 125 -30.58 -3.41 7.14
CA GLU A 125 -31.32 -4.41 7.92
C GLU A 125 -30.56 -5.74 7.95
N PRO A 126 -30.59 -6.50 9.05
CA PRO A 126 -29.98 -7.83 9.10
C PRO A 126 -30.63 -8.76 8.07
N SER A 127 -29.81 -9.45 7.28
CA SER A 127 -30.30 -10.48 6.35
C SER A 127 -30.70 -11.74 7.12
N ILE A 128 -31.86 -12.30 6.78
CA ILE A 128 -32.30 -13.61 7.28
C ILE A 128 -31.64 -14.74 6.48
N ALA A 129 -31.36 -14.51 5.20
CA ALA A 129 -30.82 -15.52 4.28
C ALA A 129 -29.31 -15.75 4.45
N TYR A 130 -28.56 -14.70 4.85
CA TYR A 130 -27.10 -14.75 4.93
C TYR A 130 -26.61 -14.38 6.35
N PRO A 131 -25.90 -15.30 7.03
CA PRO A 131 -25.28 -15.00 8.31
C PRO A 131 -24.30 -13.84 8.21
N ASP A 132 -24.22 -13.01 9.27
CA ASP A 132 -23.32 -11.86 9.35
C ASP A 132 -23.37 -10.94 8.12
N THR A 133 -24.57 -10.77 7.54
CA THR A 133 -24.79 -9.92 6.37
C THR A 133 -25.95 -8.97 6.64
N ARG A 134 -25.84 -7.73 6.16
CA ARG A 134 -26.90 -6.73 6.19
C ARG A 134 -27.23 -6.28 4.78
N ILE A 135 -28.47 -5.82 4.60
CA ILE A 135 -28.99 -5.39 3.30
C ILE A 135 -29.28 -3.89 3.40
N ILE A 136 -28.78 -3.11 2.44
CA ILE A 136 -29.11 -1.69 2.29
C ILE A 136 -30.03 -1.50 1.09
N THR A 137 -31.08 -0.70 1.28
CA THR A 137 -32.06 -0.40 0.23
C THR A 137 -31.52 0.69 -0.69
N THR A 138 -30.90 0.27 -1.79
CA THR A 138 -30.48 1.14 -2.91
C THR A 138 -30.50 0.32 -4.20
N ASP A 139 -30.82 0.97 -5.32
CA ASP A 139 -30.81 0.34 -6.64
C ASP A 139 -29.40 0.31 -7.26
N GLU A 140 -28.43 1.02 -6.69
CA GLU A 140 -27.02 0.90 -7.07
C GLU A 140 -26.44 -0.44 -6.62
N ALA A 141 -25.66 -1.09 -7.49
CA ALA A 141 -24.99 -2.35 -7.20
C ALA A 141 -23.74 -2.09 -6.33
N VAL A 142 -23.93 -2.11 -5.00
CA VAL A 142 -22.87 -1.92 -4.01
C VAL A 142 -22.78 -3.14 -3.08
N ALA A 143 -21.55 -3.58 -2.83
CA ALA A 143 -21.18 -4.45 -1.72
C ALA A 143 -20.11 -3.74 -0.88
N TYR A 144 -20.17 -3.91 0.44
CA TYR A 144 -19.19 -3.35 1.37
C TYR A 144 -19.04 -4.24 2.60
N CYS A 145 -17.94 -4.10 3.32
CA CYS A 145 -17.71 -4.81 4.57
C CYS A 145 -17.54 -3.87 5.78
N LEU A 146 -18.34 -4.11 6.83
CA LEU A 146 -18.29 -3.41 8.11
C LEU A 146 -17.49 -4.21 9.14
N PRO A 147 -16.26 -3.83 9.49
CA PRO A 147 -15.50 -4.49 10.55
C PRO A 147 -16.10 -4.19 11.92
N LYS A 148 -16.43 -5.23 12.69
CA LYS A 148 -16.91 -5.15 14.09
C LYS A 148 -15.82 -5.46 15.12
N GLY A 149 -14.61 -5.79 14.66
CA GLY A 149 -13.46 -6.11 15.51
C GLY A 149 -12.36 -6.84 14.73
N PRO A 150 -11.31 -7.34 15.42
CA PRO A 150 -10.28 -8.15 14.80
C PRO A 150 -10.89 -9.43 14.20
N ARG A 151 -10.80 -9.61 12.87
CA ARG A 151 -11.32 -10.79 12.14
C ARG A 151 -12.83 -11.05 12.31
N LYS A 152 -13.60 -10.01 12.63
CA LYS A 152 -15.06 -10.08 12.70
C LYS A 152 -15.63 -8.87 11.98
N GLY A 153 -16.59 -9.10 11.11
CA GLY A 153 -17.29 -8.04 10.41
C GLY A 153 -18.55 -8.55 9.74
N THR A 154 -19.28 -7.62 9.16
CA THR A 154 -20.58 -7.87 8.55
C THR A 154 -20.52 -7.40 7.11
N ALA A 155 -20.84 -8.29 6.17
CA ALA A 155 -21.00 -7.89 4.77
C ALA A 155 -22.27 -7.06 4.63
N VAL A 156 -22.26 -6.05 3.79
CA VAL A 156 -23.41 -5.19 3.49
C VAL A 156 -23.64 -5.27 1.99
N LEU A 157 -24.80 -5.75 1.59
CA LEU A 157 -25.20 -5.87 0.19
C LEU A 157 -26.34 -4.91 -0.12
N SER A 158 -26.32 -4.29 -1.27
CA SER A 158 -27.44 -3.49 -1.77
C SER A 158 -28.55 -4.36 -2.37
N THR A 159 -29.78 -3.88 -2.32
CA THR A 159 -30.91 -4.50 -3.03
C THR A 159 -30.69 -4.56 -4.55
N GLY A 160 -30.03 -3.54 -5.14
CA GLY A 160 -29.67 -3.51 -6.56
C GLY A 160 -28.72 -4.64 -6.94
N LEU A 161 -27.71 -4.89 -6.11
CA LEU A 161 -26.78 -6.00 -6.30
C LEU A 161 -27.48 -7.36 -6.13
N LEU A 162 -28.34 -7.50 -5.12
CA LEU A 162 -29.12 -8.74 -4.92
C LEU A 162 -30.03 -9.07 -6.10
N LYS A 163 -30.66 -8.06 -6.73
CA LYS A 163 -31.52 -8.26 -7.91
C LYS A 163 -30.74 -8.75 -9.14
N ALA A 164 -29.46 -8.40 -9.23
CA ALA A 164 -28.66 -8.67 -10.42
C ALA A 164 -27.80 -9.93 -10.32
N LEU A 165 -27.58 -10.44 -9.10
CA LEU A 165 -26.81 -11.65 -8.85
C LEU A 165 -27.73 -12.83 -8.55
N ASP A 166 -27.37 -14.01 -9.07
CA ASP A 166 -27.96 -15.28 -8.63
C ASP A 166 -27.46 -15.68 -7.23
N GLU A 167 -28.00 -16.77 -6.67
CA GLU A 167 -27.70 -17.19 -5.30
C GLU A 167 -26.22 -17.58 -5.09
N ASP A 168 -25.63 -18.22 -6.10
CA ASP A 168 -24.23 -18.65 -6.07
C ASP A 168 -23.30 -17.44 -6.21
N GLU A 169 -23.65 -16.51 -7.09
CA GLU A 169 -22.93 -15.24 -7.28
C GLU A 169 -22.98 -14.36 -6.04
N ARG A 170 -24.12 -14.28 -5.33
CA ARG A 170 -24.23 -13.57 -4.05
C ARG A 170 -23.31 -14.18 -3.01
N THR A 171 -23.28 -15.51 -2.91
CA THR A 171 -22.38 -16.22 -2.00
C THR A 171 -20.92 -15.94 -2.34
N ALA A 172 -20.57 -15.89 -3.63
CA ALA A 172 -19.24 -15.54 -4.10
C ALA A 172 -18.83 -14.10 -3.74
N VAL A 173 -19.73 -13.13 -3.91
CA VAL A 173 -19.46 -11.73 -3.50
C VAL A 173 -19.29 -11.64 -1.99
N ILE A 174 -20.14 -12.30 -1.20
CA ILE A 174 -19.99 -12.31 0.27
C ILE A 174 -18.64 -12.90 0.67
N ALA A 175 -18.17 -13.97 0.02
CA ALA A 175 -16.86 -14.55 0.29
C ALA A 175 -15.72 -13.57 -0.04
N HIS A 176 -15.82 -12.84 -1.15
CA HIS A 176 -14.88 -11.78 -1.52
C HIS A 176 -14.88 -10.61 -0.52
N GLU A 177 -16.05 -10.11 -0.13
CA GLU A 177 -16.17 -9.03 0.86
C GLU A 177 -15.59 -9.46 2.22
N ARG A 178 -15.85 -10.69 2.66
CA ARG A 178 -15.25 -11.25 3.88
C ARG A 178 -13.72 -11.32 3.80
N ALA A 179 -13.16 -11.64 2.63
CA ALA A 179 -11.71 -11.64 2.44
C ALA A 179 -11.07 -10.26 2.71
N HIS A 180 -11.78 -9.15 2.43
CA HIS A 180 -11.29 -7.81 2.80
C HIS A 180 -11.20 -7.60 4.33
N LEU A 181 -12.09 -8.22 5.11
CA LEU A 181 -12.06 -8.13 6.58
C LEU A 181 -10.88 -8.88 7.19
N ASP A 182 -10.50 -10.02 6.61
CA ASP A 182 -9.44 -10.87 7.14
C ASP A 182 -8.05 -10.24 6.96
N PHE A 183 -7.80 -9.65 5.79
CA PHE A 183 -6.49 -9.09 5.47
C PHE A 183 -6.31 -7.62 5.87
N ARG A 184 -7.37 -6.94 6.35
CA ARG A 184 -7.35 -5.48 6.64
C ARG A 184 -6.62 -4.69 5.56
N HIS A 185 -7.03 -4.95 4.32
CA HIS A 185 -6.43 -4.35 3.14
C HIS A 185 -6.39 -2.81 3.22
N ASP A 186 -7.30 -2.21 3.99
CA ASP A 186 -7.31 -0.78 4.31
C ASP A 186 -6.03 -0.29 4.98
N VAL A 187 -5.44 -1.06 5.89
CA VAL A 187 -4.17 -0.70 6.54
C VAL A 187 -3.02 -0.72 5.54
N LEU A 188 -3.04 -1.62 4.56
CA LEU A 188 -2.01 -1.71 3.52
C LEU A 188 -2.00 -0.49 2.60
N VAL A 189 -3.16 0.13 2.33
CA VAL A 189 -3.27 1.31 1.45
C VAL A 189 -2.79 2.59 2.12
N ILE A 190 -2.97 2.73 3.44
CA ILE A 190 -2.72 3.99 4.18
C ILE A 190 -1.30 4.54 3.94
N PRO A 191 -0.21 3.75 4.03
CA PRO A 191 1.12 4.24 3.72
C PRO A 191 1.24 4.80 2.30
N PHE A 192 0.71 4.12 1.28
CA PHE A 192 0.78 4.57 -0.11
C PHE A 192 -0.04 5.84 -0.35
N ALA A 193 -1.23 5.93 0.24
CA ALA A 193 -2.05 7.12 0.20
C ALA A 193 -1.36 8.32 0.88
N ALA A 194 -0.70 8.08 2.02
CA ALA A 194 0.07 9.09 2.73
C ALA A 194 1.28 9.57 1.91
N TRP A 195 2.01 8.64 1.28
CA TRP A 195 3.12 8.94 0.36
C TRP A 195 2.66 9.78 -0.83
N HIS A 196 1.55 9.39 -1.47
CA HIS A 196 1.00 10.14 -2.60
C HIS A 196 0.53 11.55 -2.20
N ARG A 197 -0.11 11.68 -1.03
CA ARG A 197 -0.49 12.99 -0.48
C ARG A 197 0.73 13.86 -0.14
N ALA A 198 1.78 13.25 0.40
CA ALA A 198 3.01 13.97 0.73
C ALA A 198 3.76 14.42 -0.54
N LEU A 199 3.82 13.60 -1.58
CA LEU A 199 4.66 13.82 -2.75
C LEU A 199 3.87 13.66 -4.05
N PRO A 200 2.82 14.49 -4.29
CA PRO A 200 1.85 14.28 -5.38
C PRO A 200 2.45 14.42 -6.78
N TYR A 201 3.56 15.15 -6.91
CA TYR A 201 4.24 15.37 -8.19
C TYR A 201 5.12 14.19 -8.63
N PHE A 202 5.34 13.20 -7.76
CA PHE A 202 6.13 12.01 -8.09
C PHE A 202 5.22 10.92 -8.62
N SER A 203 5.33 10.61 -9.92
CA SER A 203 4.53 9.59 -10.60
C SER A 203 4.58 8.22 -9.91
N ALA A 204 5.72 7.85 -9.32
CA ALA A 204 5.87 6.61 -8.58
C ALA A 204 4.88 6.45 -7.42
N THR A 205 4.49 7.54 -6.75
CA THR A 205 3.53 7.47 -5.64
C THR A 205 2.12 7.15 -6.13
N ALA A 206 1.70 7.75 -7.25
CA ALA A 206 0.42 7.47 -7.89
C ALA A 206 0.38 6.04 -8.46
N ILE A 207 1.47 5.64 -9.14
CA ILE A 207 1.61 4.28 -9.68
C ILE A 207 1.55 3.24 -8.55
N GLY A 208 2.27 3.46 -7.46
CA GLY A 208 2.27 2.57 -6.30
C GLY A 208 0.90 2.45 -5.64
N LEU A 209 0.23 3.58 -5.39
CA LEU A 209 -1.12 3.60 -4.82
C LEU A 209 -2.13 2.84 -5.70
N ASN A 210 -2.16 3.13 -7.00
CA ASN A 210 -3.05 2.45 -7.94
C ASN A 210 -2.72 0.96 -8.06
N SER A 211 -1.44 0.59 -8.04
CA SER A 211 -1.01 -0.81 -8.08
C SER A 211 -1.46 -1.57 -6.85
N VAL A 212 -1.30 -0.99 -5.65
CA VAL A 212 -1.70 -1.64 -4.39
C VAL A 212 -3.22 -1.77 -4.29
N ASN A 213 -3.99 -0.74 -4.67
CA ASN A 213 -5.45 -0.82 -4.73
C ASN A 213 -5.90 -1.96 -5.66
N ARG A 214 -5.30 -2.08 -6.85
CA ARG A 214 -5.54 -3.20 -7.76
C ARG A 214 -5.19 -4.55 -7.13
N LEU A 215 -4.04 -4.64 -6.45
CA LEU A 215 -3.53 -5.89 -5.90
C LEU A 215 -4.38 -6.43 -4.75
N ILE A 216 -4.97 -5.53 -3.96
CA ILE A 216 -5.90 -5.85 -2.88
C ILE A 216 -7.12 -6.62 -3.40
N GLU A 217 -7.69 -6.20 -4.53
CA GLU A 217 -8.80 -6.91 -5.18
C GLU A 217 -8.39 -8.32 -5.60
N LEU A 218 -7.19 -8.46 -6.18
CA LEU A 218 -6.67 -9.77 -6.60
C LEU A 218 -6.37 -10.69 -5.40
N MET A 219 -5.92 -10.11 -4.27
CA MET A 219 -5.70 -10.86 -3.02
C MET A 219 -7.02 -11.35 -2.42
N ALA A 220 -8.05 -10.49 -2.40
CA ALA A 220 -9.38 -10.84 -1.93
C ALA A 220 -10.01 -11.94 -2.82
N ASP A 221 -9.88 -11.82 -4.15
CA ASP A 221 -10.27 -12.85 -5.10
C ASP A 221 -9.55 -14.18 -4.83
N ASP A 222 -8.23 -14.16 -4.68
CA ASP A 222 -7.43 -15.36 -4.42
C ASP A 222 -7.83 -16.07 -3.10
N GLN A 223 -8.21 -15.32 -2.06
CA GLN A 223 -8.71 -15.89 -0.80
C GLN A 223 -10.15 -16.43 -0.93
N ALA A 224 -11.00 -15.75 -1.69
CA ALA A 224 -12.36 -16.21 -1.91
C ALA A 224 -12.41 -17.59 -2.59
N ARG A 225 -11.39 -17.93 -3.40
CA ARG A 225 -11.23 -19.27 -4.02
C ARG A 225 -11.19 -20.42 -3.01
N ASP A 226 -10.84 -20.17 -1.75
CA ASP A 226 -10.82 -21.20 -0.71
C ASP A 226 -12.24 -21.61 -0.27
N HIS A 227 -13.24 -20.78 -0.57
CA HIS A 227 -14.62 -20.95 -0.09
C HIS A 227 -15.65 -21.06 -1.21
N VAL A 228 -15.36 -20.53 -2.40
CA VAL A 228 -16.30 -20.51 -3.54
C VAL A 228 -15.62 -20.91 -4.84
N ASP A 229 -16.42 -21.40 -5.80
CA ASP A 229 -15.92 -21.72 -7.14
C ASP A 229 -15.42 -20.44 -7.84
N PRO A 230 -14.16 -20.41 -8.33
CA PRO A 230 -13.60 -19.25 -9.03
C PRO A 230 -14.40 -18.82 -10.27
N GLN A 231 -15.05 -19.76 -10.97
CA GLN A 231 -15.88 -19.44 -12.14
C GLN A 231 -17.14 -18.69 -11.73
N ILE A 232 -17.76 -19.08 -10.61
CA ILE A 232 -18.93 -18.39 -10.06
C ILE A 232 -18.54 -16.97 -9.63
N LEU A 233 -17.40 -16.81 -8.97
CA LEU A 233 -16.88 -15.48 -8.62
C LEU A 233 -16.59 -14.63 -9.86
N ALA A 234 -16.02 -15.23 -10.92
CA ALA A 234 -15.77 -14.53 -12.18
C ALA A 234 -17.08 -14.04 -12.85
N ARG A 235 -18.13 -14.87 -12.83
CA ARG A 235 -19.47 -14.46 -13.31
C ARG A 235 -20.02 -13.31 -12.46
N ALA A 236 -19.94 -13.41 -11.13
CA ALA A 236 -20.40 -12.36 -10.23
C ALA A 236 -19.69 -11.01 -10.48
N VAL A 237 -18.37 -11.02 -10.72
CA VAL A 237 -17.60 -9.82 -11.11
C VAL A 237 -18.10 -9.25 -12.44
N GLY A 238 -18.39 -10.13 -13.42
CA GLY A 238 -18.96 -9.72 -14.71
C GLY A 238 -20.35 -9.11 -14.58
N SER A 239 -21.24 -9.75 -13.81
CA SER A 239 -22.60 -9.31 -13.52
C SER A 239 -22.59 -7.96 -12.79
N ALA A 240 -21.75 -7.78 -11.77
CA ALA A 240 -21.58 -6.51 -11.08
C ALA A 240 -21.06 -5.38 -12.00
N ALA A 241 -20.06 -5.68 -12.86
CA ALA A 241 -19.50 -4.72 -13.80
C ALA A 241 -20.47 -4.32 -14.94
N ALA A 242 -21.49 -5.14 -15.22
CA ALA A 242 -22.51 -4.82 -16.22
C ALA A 242 -23.50 -3.75 -15.75
N ILE A 243 -23.80 -3.72 -14.45
CA ILE A 243 -24.79 -2.81 -13.83
C ILE A 243 -24.20 -1.42 -13.56
N SER A 244 -22.89 -1.37 -13.31
CA SER A 244 -22.14 -0.13 -13.15
C SER A 244 -21.21 0.07 -14.36
N PRO A 245 -21.64 0.75 -15.43
CA PRO A 245 -20.84 0.98 -16.65
C PRO A 245 -19.48 1.63 -16.36
N GLU A 246 -19.39 2.48 -15.33
CA GLU A 246 -18.15 3.10 -14.86
C GLU A 246 -17.13 2.09 -14.29
N HIS A 247 -17.61 0.93 -13.81
CA HIS A 247 -16.81 -0.18 -13.27
C HIS A 247 -16.45 -1.24 -14.31
N ARG A 248 -16.80 -1.04 -15.59
CA ARG A 248 -16.31 -1.85 -16.72
C ARG A 248 -14.85 -1.47 -17.03
N SER A 249 -14.01 -1.67 -16.03
CA SER A 249 -12.60 -1.27 -16.01
C SER A 249 -11.70 -2.43 -16.41
N ASP A 250 -10.48 -2.11 -16.83
CA ASP A 250 -9.42 -3.10 -17.08
C ASP A 250 -9.20 -4.06 -15.88
N LEU A 251 -9.53 -3.60 -14.68
CA LEU A 251 -9.45 -4.38 -13.45
C LEU A 251 -10.45 -5.54 -13.44
N SER A 252 -11.72 -5.29 -13.77
CA SER A 252 -12.75 -6.34 -13.82
C SER A 252 -12.39 -7.41 -14.85
N ALA A 253 -11.89 -7.01 -16.02
CA ALA A 253 -11.39 -7.94 -17.03
C ALA A 253 -10.18 -8.75 -16.54
N GLN A 254 -9.24 -8.11 -15.83
CA GLN A 254 -8.10 -8.79 -15.22
C GLN A 254 -8.54 -9.82 -14.16
N ARG A 255 -9.50 -9.46 -13.29
CA ARG A 255 -10.05 -10.34 -12.25
C ARG A 255 -10.70 -11.57 -12.86
N ILE A 256 -11.59 -11.38 -13.84
CA ILE A 256 -12.27 -12.48 -14.56
C ILE A 256 -11.24 -13.41 -15.21
N LEU A 257 -10.25 -12.86 -15.94
CA LEU A 257 -9.22 -13.66 -16.58
C LEU A 257 -8.40 -14.47 -15.56
N ARG A 258 -8.05 -13.87 -14.43
CA ARG A 258 -7.27 -14.54 -13.36
C ARG A 258 -8.08 -15.65 -12.69
N LEU A 259 -9.36 -15.39 -12.39
CA LEU A 259 -10.26 -16.36 -11.77
C LEU A 259 -10.54 -17.56 -12.69
N SER A 260 -10.56 -17.35 -14.01
CA SER A 260 -10.72 -18.43 -14.99
C SER A 260 -9.54 -19.42 -15.05
N ARG A 261 -8.43 -19.14 -14.34
CA ARG A 261 -7.21 -19.95 -14.34
C ARG A 261 -6.89 -20.49 -12.95
N PRO A 262 -6.30 -21.69 -12.83
CA PRO A 262 -5.75 -22.16 -11.56
C PRO A 262 -4.63 -21.23 -11.08
N LEU A 263 -4.42 -21.17 -9.76
CA LEU A 263 -3.28 -20.45 -9.20
C LEU A 263 -1.99 -21.15 -9.61
N ASP A 264 -1.02 -20.37 -10.08
CA ASP A 264 0.28 -20.89 -10.51
C ASP A 264 1.03 -21.50 -9.31
N PRO A 265 1.45 -22.79 -9.38
CA PRO A 265 2.28 -23.41 -8.35
C PRO A 265 3.58 -22.65 -8.06
N ALA A 266 4.13 -21.94 -9.05
CA ALA A 266 5.34 -21.13 -8.90
C ALA A 266 5.15 -19.88 -8.01
N ARG A 267 3.92 -19.60 -7.53
CA ARG A 267 3.67 -18.46 -6.62
C ARG A 267 4.49 -18.51 -5.33
N ILE A 268 4.72 -19.70 -4.78
CA ILE A 268 5.48 -19.87 -3.53
C ILE A 268 6.96 -19.49 -3.71
N PRO A 269 7.70 -20.07 -4.68
CA PRO A 269 9.09 -19.66 -4.90
C PRO A 269 9.19 -18.18 -5.32
N VAL A 270 8.27 -17.66 -6.13
CA VAL A 270 8.22 -16.23 -6.48
C VAL A 270 8.06 -15.36 -5.23
N ARG A 271 7.22 -15.77 -4.27
CA ARG A 271 7.02 -15.06 -3.01
C ARG A 271 8.26 -15.06 -2.13
N LEU A 272 8.93 -16.21 -1.99
CA LEU A 272 10.18 -16.31 -1.24
C LEU A 272 11.28 -15.44 -1.87
N MET A 273 11.41 -15.48 -3.19
CA MET A 273 12.36 -14.64 -3.93
C MET A 273 12.05 -13.15 -3.76
N SER A 274 10.77 -12.77 -3.81
CA SER A 274 10.33 -11.38 -3.65
C SER A 274 10.57 -10.87 -2.23
N ILE A 275 10.37 -11.71 -1.21
CA ILE A 275 10.73 -11.40 0.18
C ILE A 275 12.24 -11.22 0.31
N GLY A 276 13.05 -12.11 -0.27
CA GLY A 276 14.51 -11.98 -0.27
C GLY A 276 14.99 -10.68 -0.93
N LEU A 277 14.40 -10.33 -2.08
CA LEU A 277 14.69 -9.08 -2.78
C LEU A 277 14.25 -7.85 -1.96
N ALA A 278 13.07 -7.90 -1.35
CA ALA A 278 12.57 -6.84 -0.47
C ALA A 278 13.49 -6.61 0.73
N VAL A 279 13.95 -7.70 1.38
CA VAL A 279 14.93 -7.63 2.48
C VAL A 279 16.23 -7.01 1.99
N LEU A 280 16.76 -7.43 0.85
CA LEU A 280 17.99 -6.87 0.28
C LEU A 280 17.85 -5.37 -0.03
N LEU A 281 16.74 -4.98 -0.64
CA LEU A 281 16.43 -3.59 -0.96
C LEU A 281 16.37 -2.71 0.29
N LEU A 282 15.88 -3.24 1.41
CA LEU A 282 15.80 -2.50 2.68
C LEU A 282 17.14 -2.48 3.43
N LEU A 283 17.90 -3.58 3.37
CA LEU A 283 19.20 -3.67 4.02
C LEU A 283 20.21 -2.68 3.44
N LEU A 284 20.24 -2.49 2.12
CA LEU A 284 21.22 -1.61 1.47
C LEU A 284 21.23 -0.17 2.03
N PRO A 285 20.14 0.62 2.01
CA PRO A 285 20.14 1.96 2.57
C PRO A 285 20.31 1.95 4.09
N THR A 286 19.77 0.94 4.78
CA THR A 286 19.90 0.83 6.24
C THR A 286 21.36 0.65 6.67
N LEU A 287 22.11 -0.23 5.99
CA LEU A 287 23.53 -0.45 6.25
C LEU A 287 24.35 0.79 5.91
N LEU A 288 24.05 1.48 4.81
CA LEU A 288 24.72 2.74 4.45
C LEU A 288 24.49 3.86 5.48
N ILE A 289 23.30 3.90 6.10
CA ILE A 289 22.96 4.88 7.14
C ILE A 289 23.63 4.53 8.48
N VAL A 290 23.62 3.26 8.87
CA VAL A 290 24.04 2.84 10.23
C VAL A 290 25.54 2.58 10.34
N THR A 291 26.17 2.05 9.29
CA THR A 291 27.59 1.68 9.36
C THR A 291 28.50 2.90 9.15
N PRO A 292 29.60 3.04 9.91
CA PRO A 292 30.62 4.03 9.61
C PRO A 292 31.16 3.80 8.21
N SER A 293 31.22 4.85 7.39
CA SER A 293 31.77 4.75 6.05
C SER A 293 33.28 4.47 6.16
N ALA A 294 33.70 3.29 5.72
CA ALA A 294 35.12 2.99 5.50
C ALA A 294 35.75 3.87 4.42
N PHE A 295 34.92 4.55 3.61
CA PHE A 295 35.32 5.55 2.63
C PHE A 295 35.68 6.87 3.35
N GLY A 296 36.81 6.86 4.05
CA GLY A 296 37.49 8.07 4.52
C GLY A 296 38.31 8.67 3.39
N ILE A 297 37.69 9.55 2.59
CA ILE A 297 38.37 10.55 1.77
C ILE A 297 37.67 11.87 2.04
#